data_AF-A0A9P6FRB9-F1
#
_entry.id   AF-A0A9P6FRB9-F1
#
_cell.length_a   1.000
_cell.length_b   1.000
_cell.length_c   1.000
_cell.angle_alpha   90.00
_cell.angle_beta   90.00
_cell.angle_gamma   90.00
#
_symmetry.space_group_name_H-M   'P 1'
#
loop_
_entity.id
_entity.type
_entity.pdbx_description
1 polymer ?
#
loop_
_entity_poly.entity_id
_entity_poly.type
_entity_poly.pdbx_seq_one_letter_code
_entity_poly.pdbx_strand_id
1 'polypeptide(L)'
;VPKLSLACLRITKTAKARIVKAGGEVITFDQLALRAPTGANTVLLRGKKNTREAVKHFGMGPGKHAKPYVRSKGRKFEKARGRRASRGFKA
;
A
#
# COMPACT_ATOMS: atom_id res chain seq x y z
N VAL A 1 20.06 -3.74 -2.08
CA VAL A 1 19.43 -2.58 -2.74
C VAL A 1 20.43 -2.12 -3.77
N PRO A 2 20.04 -1.88 -5.04
CA PRO A 2 20.96 -1.33 -6.02
C PRO A 2 21.38 0.10 -5.63
N LYS A 3 22.40 0.64 -6.30
CA LYS A 3 22.76 2.06 -6.16
C LYS A 3 21.61 2.91 -6.71
N LEU A 4 21.00 3.73 -5.85
CA LEU A 4 19.83 4.55 -6.20
C LEU A 4 20.09 6.01 -5.80
N SER A 5 19.66 6.94 -6.65
CA SER A 5 19.46 8.34 -6.27
C SER A 5 17.96 8.56 -6.07
N LEU A 6 17.56 8.96 -4.86
CA LEU A 6 16.14 9.06 -4.48
C LEU A 6 15.80 10.45 -3.95
N ALA A 7 14.87 11.14 -4.59
CA ALA A 7 14.27 12.36 -4.07
C ALA A 7 12.99 12.05 -3.27
N CYS A 8 12.85 12.55 -2.05
CA CYS A 8 11.63 12.36 -1.24
C CYS A 8 11.43 13.45 -0.17
N LEU A 9 10.20 13.59 0.34
CA LEU A 9 9.88 14.51 1.44
C LEU A 9 10.39 14.00 2.80
N ARG A 10 10.19 12.72 3.07
CA ARG A 10 10.54 12.06 4.32
C ARG A 10 11.04 10.66 4.02
N ILE A 11 12.04 10.22 4.76
CA ILE A 11 12.61 8.88 4.67
C ILE A 11 12.79 8.28 6.07
N THR A 12 12.59 6.97 6.18
CA THR A 12 12.89 6.25 7.43
C THR A 12 14.40 6.08 7.59
N LYS A 13 14.88 6.06 8.85
CA LYS A 13 16.31 5.87 9.15
C LYS A 13 16.87 4.59 8.53
N THR A 14 16.10 3.51 8.58
CA THR A 14 16.49 2.20 8.03
C THR A 14 16.56 2.20 6.50
N ALA A 15 15.62 2.87 5.81
CA ALA A 15 15.67 3.00 4.36
C ALA A 15 16.87 3.84 3.91
N LYS A 16 17.12 4.97 4.58
CA LYS A 16 18.28 5.84 4.29
C LYS A 16 19.59 5.06 4.43
N ALA A 17 19.78 4.34 5.54
CA ALA A 17 20.98 3.54 5.78
C ALA A 17 21.20 2.46 4.69
N ARG A 18 20.13 1.79 4.24
CA ARG A 18 20.22 0.76 3.19
C ARG A 18 20.61 1.33 1.83
N ILE A 19 20.13 2.53 1.49
CA ILE A 19 20.46 3.19 0.22
C ILE A 19 21.91 3.67 0.24
N VAL A 20 22.34 4.34 1.32
CA VAL A 20 23.72 4.82 1.47
C VAL A 20 24.72 3.66 1.52
N LYS A 21 24.39 2.57 2.22
CA LYS A 21 25.23 1.35 2.22
C LYS A 21 25.41 0.75 0.82
N ALA A 22 24.44 0.94 -0.08
CA ALA A 22 24.53 0.52 -1.48
C ALA A 22 25.26 1.55 -2.37
N GLY A 23 25.86 2.60 -1.78
CA GLY A 23 26.53 3.68 -2.51
C GLY A 23 25.56 4.67 -3.19
N GLY A 24 24.28 4.63 -2.83
CA GLY A 24 23.26 5.55 -3.32
C GLY A 24 23.18 6.84 -2.51
N GLU A 25 22.32 7.75 -2.95
CA GLU A 25 22.07 9.03 -2.29
C GLU A 25 20.56 9.27 -2.08
N VAL A 26 20.25 10.07 -1.07
CA VAL A 26 18.87 10.50 -0.78
C VAL A 26 18.88 12.02 -0.72
N ILE A 27 18.10 12.65 -1.60
CA ILE A 27 18.03 14.09 -1.78
C ILE A 27 16.63 14.62 -1.46
N THR A 28 16.53 15.93 -1.23
CA THR A 28 15.27 16.64 -1.05
C THR A 28 14.73 17.17 -2.39
N PHE A 29 13.49 17.67 -2.40
CA PHE A 29 12.87 18.18 -3.63
C PHE A 29 13.49 19.50 -4.10
N ASP A 30 13.96 20.35 -3.20
CA ASP A 30 14.73 21.56 -3.53
C ASP A 30 16.07 21.22 -4.20
N GLN A 31 16.79 20.22 -3.68
CA GLN A 31 18.01 19.70 -4.30
C GLN A 31 17.75 19.08 -5.67
N LEU A 32 16.63 18.35 -5.82
CA LEU A 32 16.23 17.81 -7.12
C LEU A 32 15.93 18.94 -8.12
N ALA A 33 15.22 19.98 -7.70
CA ALA A 33 14.88 21.11 -8.56
C ALA A 33 16.13 21.85 -9.08
N LEU A 34 17.18 21.95 -8.26
CA LEU A 34 18.46 22.52 -8.69
C LEU A 34 19.21 21.60 -9.69
N ARG A 35 19.17 20.28 -9.49
CA ARG A 35 19.90 19.31 -10.34
C ARG A 35 19.19 19.01 -11.67
N ALA A 36 17.87 18.95 -11.65
CA ALA A 36 17.03 18.64 -12.80
C ALA A 36 15.82 19.59 -12.84
N PRO A 37 15.99 20.87 -13.22
CA PRO A 37 14.91 21.87 -13.20
C PRO A 37 13.68 21.47 -14.04
N THR A 38 13.91 20.76 -15.14
CA THR A 38 12.87 20.24 -16.03
C THR A 38 12.40 18.82 -15.68
N GLY A 39 13.03 18.17 -14.70
CA GLY A 39 12.77 16.77 -14.36
C GLY A 39 13.31 15.74 -15.36
N ALA A 40 14.22 16.13 -16.28
CA ALA A 40 14.87 15.21 -17.20
C ALA A 40 15.58 14.05 -16.46
N ASN A 41 15.54 12.84 -17.03
CA ASN A 41 16.08 11.61 -16.44
C ASN A 41 15.53 11.25 -15.05
N THR A 42 14.31 11.70 -14.70
CA THR A 42 13.62 11.29 -13.47
C THR A 42 12.47 10.33 -13.74
N VAL A 43 12.17 9.48 -12.77
CA VAL A 43 11.02 8.56 -12.81
C VAL A 43 10.12 8.84 -11.61
N LEU A 44 8.86 9.18 -11.88
CA LEU A 44 7.86 9.43 -10.85
C LEU A 44 7.26 8.12 -10.35
N LEU A 45 7.39 7.87 -9.04
CA LEU A 45 6.82 6.70 -8.39
C LEU A 45 5.72 7.11 -7.41
N ARG A 46 4.66 6.31 -7.35
CA ARG A 46 3.54 6.50 -6.41
C ARG A 46 3.24 5.21 -5.67
N GLY A 47 3.08 5.29 -4.35
CA GLY A 47 2.62 4.17 -3.55
C GLY A 47 1.21 3.70 -3.96
N LYS A 48 0.95 2.39 -3.84
CA LYS A 48 -0.36 1.82 -4.19
C LYS A 48 -1.45 2.36 -3.25
N LYS A 49 -2.46 3.03 -3.81
CA LYS A 49 -3.55 3.66 -3.03
C LYS A 49 -4.53 2.64 -2.42
N ASN A 50 -4.77 1.54 -3.13
CA ASN A 50 -5.87 0.61 -2.85
C ASN A 50 -5.49 -0.55 -1.91
N THR A 51 -4.31 -0.51 -1.30
CA THR A 51 -3.86 -1.54 -0.34
C THR A 51 -4.28 -1.26 1.10
N ARG A 52 -4.85 -0.08 1.37
CA ARG A 52 -5.35 0.30 2.70
C ARG A 52 -6.43 -0.68 3.18
N GLU A 53 -6.42 -0.98 4.47
CA GLU A 53 -7.39 -1.92 5.06
C GLU A 53 -8.85 -1.50 4.82
N ALA A 54 -9.13 -0.19 4.87
CA ALA A 54 -10.44 0.37 4.58
C ALA A 54 -10.98 -0.03 3.20
N VAL A 55 -10.12 -0.08 2.18
CA VAL A 55 -10.52 -0.36 0.79
C VAL A 55 -11.01 -1.80 0.63
N LYS A 56 -10.59 -2.72 1.50
CA LYS A 56 -11.07 -4.11 1.47
C LYS A 56 -12.56 -4.23 1.77
N HIS A 57 -13.14 -3.23 2.42
CA HIS A 57 -14.56 -3.20 2.80
C HIS A 57 -15.45 -2.51 1.75
N PHE A 58 -14.86 -1.89 0.72
CA PHE A 58 -15.62 -1.13 -0.28
C PHE A 58 -16.38 -2.06 -1.22
N GLY A 59 -17.56 -1.62 -1.67
CA GLY A 59 -18.41 -2.40 -2.58
C GLY A 59 -18.99 -3.65 -1.92
N MET A 60 -19.26 -3.60 -0.62
CA MET A 60 -19.86 -4.71 0.13
C MET A 60 -21.26 -5.03 -0.39
N GLY A 61 -21.50 -6.30 -0.72
CA GLY A 61 -22.80 -6.79 -1.20
C GLY A 61 -22.80 -8.29 -1.53
N PRO A 62 -23.96 -8.88 -1.85
CA PRO A 62 -24.07 -10.26 -2.30
C PRO A 62 -23.21 -10.52 -3.56
N GLY A 63 -22.55 -11.68 -3.65
CA GLY A 63 -21.67 -12.01 -4.79
C GLY A 63 -20.36 -11.22 -4.83
N LYS A 64 -20.09 -10.33 -3.88
CA LYS A 64 -18.84 -9.56 -3.79
C LYS A 64 -17.93 -10.14 -2.71
N HIS A 65 -16.64 -10.20 -3.00
CA HIS A 65 -15.61 -10.68 -2.06
C HIS A 65 -15.06 -9.58 -1.14
N ALA A 66 -15.85 -8.53 -0.88
CA ALA A 66 -15.49 -7.49 0.06
C ALA A 66 -15.43 -8.06 1.49
N LYS A 67 -14.48 -7.56 2.28
CA LYS A 67 -14.31 -7.95 3.67
C LYS A 67 -15.47 -7.37 4.50
N PRO A 68 -16.18 -8.15 5.34
CA PRO A 68 -17.21 -7.62 6.23
C PRO A 68 -16.59 -6.81 7.38
N TYR A 69 -17.32 -5.81 7.87
CA TYR A 69 -17.00 -5.13 9.13
C TYR A 69 -17.45 -6.00 10.30
N VAL A 70 -16.51 -6.67 10.95
CA VAL A 70 -16.75 -7.51 12.13
C VAL A 70 -15.83 -7.08 13.27
N ARG A 71 -16.36 -7.06 14.50
CA ARG A 71 -15.58 -6.72 15.71
C ARG A 71 -14.57 -7.80 16.06
N SER A 72 -14.97 -9.06 15.91
CA SER A 72 -14.16 -10.25 16.22
C SER A 72 -14.10 -11.18 15.01
N LYS A 73 -12.99 -11.91 14.89
CA LYS A 73 -12.80 -12.94 13.85
C LYS A 73 -12.91 -14.33 14.48
N GLY A 74 -13.54 -15.27 13.79
CA GLY A 74 -13.60 -16.67 14.24
C GLY A 74 -14.88 -17.38 13.84
N ARG A 75 -15.05 -18.62 14.33
CA ARG A 75 -16.34 -19.32 14.29
C ARG A 75 -17.34 -18.54 15.15
N LYS A 76 -18.62 -18.52 14.76
CA LYS A 76 -19.71 -17.74 15.38
C LYS A 76 -19.75 -16.24 15.05
N PHE A 77 -18.80 -15.71 14.26
CA PHE A 77 -18.82 -14.30 13.78
C PHE A 77 -19.03 -14.26 12.26
N GLU A 78 -20.24 -13.94 11.81
CA GLU A 78 -20.62 -13.77 10.38
C GLU A 78 -20.15 -14.87 9.39
N LYS A 79 -20.18 -16.14 9.84
CA LYS A 79 -19.80 -17.32 9.02
C LYS A 79 -20.91 -18.36 8.82
N ALA A 80 -22.14 -18.08 9.27
CA ALA A 80 -23.23 -19.06 9.29
C ALA A 80 -24.15 -18.96 8.06
N ARG A 81 -25.33 -18.33 8.19
CA ARG A 81 -26.29 -18.16 7.09
C ARG A 81 -25.73 -17.17 6.06
N GLY A 82 -25.93 -17.43 4.77
CA GLY A 82 -25.47 -16.57 3.67
C GLY A 82 -24.00 -16.75 3.26
N ARG A 83 -23.20 -17.57 3.98
CA ARG A 83 -21.78 -17.83 3.67
C ARG A 83 -21.48 -19.27 3.22
N ARG A 84 -22.43 -20.20 3.38
CA ARG A 84 -22.29 -21.62 3.04
C ARG A 84 -23.63 -22.24 2.66
N ALA A 85 -23.60 -23.19 1.72
CA ALA A 85 -24.78 -23.84 1.18
C ALA A 85 -25.61 -24.57 2.25
N SER A 86 -24.95 -25.19 3.25
CA SER A 86 -25.63 -25.94 4.32
C SER A 86 -26.45 -25.09 5.30
N ARG A 87 -26.45 -23.76 5.18
CA ARG A 87 -27.20 -22.84 6.06
C ARG A 87 -28.01 -21.83 5.24
N GLY A 88 -29.02 -22.33 4.54
CA GLY A 88 -30.01 -21.53 3.80
C GLY A 88 -29.57 -21.19 2.37
N PHE A 89 -28.57 -20.32 2.22
CA PHE A 89 -28.02 -19.95 0.91
C PHE A 89 -26.55 -19.53 1.01
N LYS A 90 -25.85 -19.49 -0.12
CA LYS A 90 -24.49 -18.96 -0.24
C LYS A 90 -24.53 -17.79 -1.22
N ALA A 91 -24.32 -16.59 -0.69
CA ALA A 91 -24.16 -15.37 -1.47
C ALA A 91 -22.70 -15.19 -1.93
#